data_AF-A0A522VFC3-F1
#
_entry.id   AF-A0A522VFC3-F1
#
_cell.length_a   1.000
_cell.length_b   1.000
_cell.length_c   1.000
_cell.angle_alpha   90.00
_cell.angle_beta   90.00
_cell.angle_gamma   90.00
#
_symmetry.space_group_name_H-M   'P 1'
#
loop_
_entity.id
_entity.type
_entity.pdbx_description
1 polymer ?
#
loop_
_entity_poly.entity_id
_entity_poly.type
_entity_poly.pdbx_seq_one_letter_code
_entity_poly.pdbx_strand_id
1 'polypeptide(L)'
;MRKTMKIETLPIDALTPYANNSRTHSDEQISQLAASIHEYGWTNPVLIDDDGGLIAGHGRVLAARELGMQQIPCIRLMGLTDAQKRAYIIADNRLAELSGWDVERLREEMDFVYSQGLDLDTLGFDSDRWQEQLEDLFDDGLQTRAQTAPPERSEDGMKDGAGAPNPEPVPKNPAIVPEKAQEPKSTGLPVPLLIDNCPRPVYQAFRDAKRKLKLKYDYEVLDKLIGYFNDLTTEDAT
;
A
#
# COMPACT_ATOMS: atom_id res chain seq x y z
N MET A 1 18.77 12.92 -15.53
CA MET A 1 18.40 13.92 -14.49
C MET A 1 17.43 13.26 -13.53
N ARG A 2 17.69 13.30 -12.20
CA ARG A 2 16.68 12.88 -11.21
C ARG A 2 15.64 13.99 -11.14
N LYS A 3 14.46 13.75 -11.73
CA LYS A 3 13.31 14.64 -11.55
C LYS A 3 12.78 14.38 -10.14
N THR A 4 12.86 15.39 -9.27
CA THR A 4 12.32 15.28 -7.91
C THR A 4 10.81 15.09 -8.02
N MET A 5 10.31 13.95 -7.54
CA MET A 5 8.86 13.73 -7.44
C MET A 5 8.32 14.53 -6.26
N LYS A 6 7.23 15.25 -6.48
CA LYS A 6 6.52 16.02 -5.45
C LYS A 6 5.19 15.34 -5.20
N ILE A 7 4.85 15.14 -3.93
CA ILE A 7 3.53 14.71 -3.50
C ILE A 7 2.67 15.97 -3.31
N GLU A 8 1.49 15.99 -3.91
CA GLU A 8 0.49 17.04 -3.78
C GLU A 8 -0.86 16.46 -3.38
N THR A 9 -1.59 17.13 -2.50
CA THR A 9 -2.94 16.72 -2.09
C THR A 9 -3.95 17.39 -3.01
N LEU A 10 -4.79 16.61 -3.70
CA LEU A 10 -5.77 17.12 -4.66
C LEU A 10 -7.18 16.62 -4.32
N PRO A 11 -8.24 17.41 -4.64
CA PRO A 11 -9.61 16.94 -4.59
C PRO A 11 -9.81 15.72 -5.50
N ILE A 12 -10.50 14.69 -5.00
CA ILE A 12 -10.71 13.47 -5.79
C ILE A 12 -11.53 13.76 -7.05
N ASP A 13 -12.46 14.72 -6.97
CA ASP A 13 -13.30 15.13 -8.10
C ASP A 13 -12.58 15.98 -9.14
N ALA A 14 -11.36 16.44 -8.85
CA ALA A 14 -10.51 17.08 -9.85
C ALA A 14 -9.78 16.06 -10.73
N LEU A 15 -9.81 14.77 -10.37
CA LEU A 15 -9.11 13.71 -11.11
C LEU A 15 -9.98 13.19 -12.24
N THR A 16 -9.37 13.05 -13.43
CA THR A 16 -10.06 12.48 -14.59
C THR A 16 -9.73 10.98 -14.69
N PRO A 17 -10.71 10.06 -14.52
CA PRO A 17 -10.47 8.64 -14.71
C PRO A 17 -10.00 8.33 -16.13
N TYR A 18 -9.05 7.42 -16.27
CA TYR A 18 -8.64 6.96 -17.60
C TYR A 18 -9.68 6.00 -18.17
N ALA A 19 -10.43 6.45 -19.18
CA ALA A 19 -11.56 5.73 -19.76
C ALA A 19 -11.19 4.36 -20.37
N ASN A 20 -9.94 4.17 -20.79
CA ASN A 20 -9.47 2.92 -21.41
C ASN A 20 -8.59 2.09 -20.47
N ASN A 21 -8.79 2.19 -19.15
CA ASN A 21 -8.07 1.33 -18.22
C ASN A 21 -8.43 -0.13 -18.48
N SER A 22 -7.42 -0.96 -18.76
CA SER A 22 -7.61 -2.38 -19.04
C SER A 22 -7.79 -3.22 -17.78
N ARG A 23 -7.46 -2.68 -16.60
CA ARG A 23 -7.75 -3.36 -15.33
C ARG A 23 -9.15 -3.03 -14.83
N THR A 24 -9.86 -4.08 -14.44
CA THR A 24 -11.13 -4.00 -13.74
C THR A 24 -10.89 -4.20 -12.24
N HIS A 25 -11.81 -3.67 -11.43
CA HIS A 25 -11.80 -3.83 -9.99
C HIS A 25 -13.16 -4.37 -9.56
N SER A 26 -13.18 -5.50 -8.87
CA SER A 26 -14.42 -6.03 -8.28
C SER A 26 -14.81 -5.22 -7.05
N ASP A 27 -16.09 -5.20 -6.69
CA ASP A 27 -16.58 -4.55 -5.46
C ASP A 27 -15.84 -5.08 -4.22
N GLU A 28 -15.50 -6.38 -4.21
CA GLU A 28 -14.72 -7.02 -3.15
C GLU A 28 -13.29 -6.45 -3.06
N GLN A 29 -12.60 -6.33 -4.20
CA GLN A 29 -11.26 -5.76 -4.23
C GLN A 29 -11.26 -4.29 -3.79
N ILE A 30 -12.29 -3.52 -4.18
CA ILE A 30 -12.43 -2.12 -3.76
C ILE A 30 -12.67 -2.06 -2.24
N SER A 31 -13.52 -2.94 -1.70
CA SER A 31 -13.74 -3.04 -0.25
C SER A 31 -12.47 -3.42 0.53
N GLN A 32 -11.64 -4.32 0.00
CA GLN A 32 -10.34 -4.67 0.60
C GLN A 32 -9.37 -3.47 0.58
N LEU A 33 -9.30 -2.75 -0.55
CA LEU A 33 -8.50 -1.52 -0.65
C LEU A 33 -8.98 -0.44 0.31
N ALA A 34 -10.30 -0.27 0.47
CA ALA A 34 -10.89 0.66 1.42
C ALA A 34 -10.54 0.27 2.87
N ALA A 35 -10.63 -1.02 3.21
CA ALA A 35 -10.20 -1.52 4.52
C ALA A 35 -8.71 -1.28 4.77
N SER A 36 -7.86 -1.49 3.77
CA SER A 36 -6.43 -1.22 3.86
C SER A 36 -6.13 0.27 4.09
N ILE A 37 -6.79 1.16 3.35
CA ILE A 37 -6.64 2.62 3.52
C ILE A 37 -7.17 3.07 4.88
N HIS A 38 -8.27 2.50 5.37
CA HIS A 38 -8.79 2.79 6.70
C HIS A 38 -7.84 2.34 7.81
N GLU A 39 -7.22 1.17 7.66
CA GLU A 39 -6.32 0.61 8.68
C GLU A 39 -4.97 1.33 8.73
N TYR A 40 -4.35 1.55 7.56
CA TYR A 40 -2.97 2.03 7.46
C TYR A 40 -2.87 3.51 7.05
N GLY A 41 -3.99 4.15 6.77
CA GLY A 41 -4.02 5.46 6.11
C GLY A 41 -3.59 5.38 4.65
N TRP A 42 -3.42 6.54 4.03
CA TRP A 42 -2.98 6.63 2.64
C TRP A 42 -1.46 6.54 2.51
N THR A 43 -0.95 5.37 2.11
CA THR A 43 0.50 5.09 2.10
C THR A 43 1.18 5.32 0.74
N ASN A 44 0.43 5.20 -0.36
CA ASN A 44 1.00 5.28 -1.71
C ASN A 44 0.21 6.29 -2.56
N PRO A 45 0.79 7.42 -2.99
CA PRO A 45 0.11 8.39 -3.84
C PRO A 45 -0.38 7.80 -5.17
N VAL A 46 -1.43 8.38 -5.75
CA VAL A 46 -1.82 8.06 -7.13
C VAL A 46 -0.93 8.80 -8.13
N LEU A 47 -0.77 8.25 -9.33
CA LEU A 47 -0.01 8.89 -10.40
C LEU A 47 -0.96 9.56 -11.37
N ILE A 48 -0.69 10.82 -11.69
CA ILE A 48 -1.50 11.63 -12.62
C ILE A 48 -0.63 12.28 -13.69
N ASP A 49 -1.23 12.62 -14.82
CA ASP A 49 -0.56 13.40 -15.86
C ASP A 49 -0.63 14.92 -15.61
N ASP A 50 -0.07 15.69 -16.54
CA ASP A 50 -0.05 17.16 -16.49
C ASP A 50 -1.47 17.78 -16.33
N ASP A 51 -2.52 17.12 -16.85
CA ASP A 51 -3.90 17.61 -16.87
C ASP A 51 -4.78 17.00 -15.74
N GLY A 52 -4.20 16.16 -14.87
CA GLY A 52 -4.95 15.48 -13.81
C GLY A 52 -5.63 14.18 -14.25
N GLY A 53 -5.28 13.66 -15.43
CA GLY A 53 -5.65 12.33 -15.89
C GLY A 53 -4.98 11.24 -15.08
N LEU A 54 -5.75 10.27 -14.60
CA LEU A 54 -5.26 9.20 -13.73
C LEU A 54 -4.42 8.19 -14.53
N ILE A 55 -3.15 8.07 -14.17
CA ILE A 55 -2.20 7.11 -14.76
C ILE A 55 -2.20 5.81 -13.95
N ALA A 56 -2.09 5.88 -12.62
CA ALA A 56 -2.07 4.69 -11.78
C ALA A 56 -2.78 4.93 -10.45
N GLY A 57 -3.40 3.88 -9.91
CA GLY A 57 -4.12 3.92 -8.64
C GLY A 57 -5.64 4.00 -8.76
N HIS A 58 -6.24 3.56 -9.87
CA HIS A 58 -7.70 3.55 -10.08
C HIS A 58 -8.47 2.87 -8.95
N GLY A 59 -8.06 1.66 -8.55
CA GLY A 59 -8.68 0.96 -7.41
C GLY A 59 -8.60 1.76 -6.11
N ARG A 60 -7.47 2.43 -5.84
CA ARG A 60 -7.30 3.31 -4.66
C ARG A 60 -8.23 4.52 -4.72
N VAL A 61 -8.42 5.13 -5.89
CA VAL A 61 -9.38 6.23 -6.07
C VAL A 61 -10.81 5.76 -5.84
N LEU A 62 -11.18 4.58 -6.33
CA LEU A 62 -12.50 3.99 -6.08
C LEU A 62 -12.72 3.72 -4.59
N ALA A 63 -11.73 3.14 -3.91
CA ALA A 63 -11.76 2.91 -2.48
C ALA A 63 -11.84 4.23 -1.69
N ALA A 64 -11.10 5.26 -2.10
CA ALA A 64 -11.17 6.60 -1.50
C ALA A 64 -12.57 7.21 -1.59
N ARG A 65 -13.22 7.04 -2.76
CA ARG A 65 -14.60 7.47 -2.98
C ARG A 65 -15.57 6.67 -2.12
N GLU A 66 -15.35 5.37 -1.98
CA GLU A 66 -16.11 4.51 -1.06
C GLU A 66 -16.03 5.04 0.37
N LEU A 67 -14.83 5.39 0.83
CA LEU A 67 -14.56 5.93 2.17
C LEU A 67 -15.02 7.40 2.37
N GLY A 68 -15.65 8.03 1.39
CA GLY A 68 -16.10 9.43 1.49
C GLY A 68 -14.97 10.47 1.54
N MET A 69 -13.74 10.08 1.18
CA MET A 69 -12.58 10.98 1.20
C MET A 69 -12.77 12.12 0.19
N GLN A 70 -12.39 13.33 0.58
CA GLN A 70 -12.51 14.52 -0.27
C GLN A 70 -11.24 14.82 -1.07
N GLN A 71 -10.09 14.44 -0.52
CA GLN A 71 -8.78 14.71 -1.10
C GLN A 71 -7.86 13.51 -0.94
N ILE A 72 -6.96 13.30 -1.91
CA ILE A 72 -5.97 12.22 -1.88
C ILE A 72 -4.59 12.75 -2.32
N PRO A 73 -3.49 12.11 -1.89
CA PRO A 73 -2.17 12.48 -2.35
C PRO A 73 -1.88 11.90 -3.74
N CYS A 74 -1.31 12.75 -4.57
CA CYS A 74 -1.02 12.53 -5.98
C CYS A 74 0.44 12.87 -6.27
N ILE A 75 1.02 12.20 -7.28
CA ILE A 75 2.30 12.57 -7.89
C ILE A 75 2.05 12.84 -9.37
N ARG A 76 2.48 14.00 -9.85
CA ARG A 76 2.33 14.42 -11.24
C ARG A 76 3.51 13.99 -12.10
N LEU A 77 3.26 13.16 -13.10
CA LEU A 77 4.24 12.71 -14.08
C LEU A 77 4.30 13.68 -15.26
N MET A 78 5.06 14.76 -15.09
CA MET A 78 5.13 15.80 -16.11
C MET A 78 5.93 15.40 -17.35
N GLY A 79 5.44 15.78 -18.53
CA GLY A 79 6.18 15.73 -19.79
C GLY A 79 6.18 14.35 -20.48
N LEU A 80 5.24 13.48 -20.13
CA LEU A 80 4.98 12.26 -20.87
C LEU A 80 4.10 12.55 -22.08
N THR A 81 4.51 12.07 -23.25
CA THR A 81 3.63 12.02 -24.43
C THR A 81 2.46 11.06 -24.17
N ASP A 82 1.35 11.21 -24.90
CA ASP A 82 0.19 10.32 -24.74
C ASP A 82 0.51 8.84 -25.00
N ALA A 83 1.48 8.56 -25.88
CA ALA A 83 1.96 7.21 -26.11
C ALA A 83 2.71 6.66 -24.89
N GLN A 84 3.55 7.48 -24.25
CA GLN A 84 4.27 7.10 -23.03
C GLN A 84 3.33 6.94 -21.84
N LYS A 85 2.31 7.81 -21.69
CA LYS A 85 1.27 7.66 -20.66
C LYS A 85 0.60 6.28 -20.79
N ARG A 86 0.13 5.94 -21.99
CA ARG A 86 -0.52 4.64 -22.28
C ARG A 86 0.40 3.45 -22.07
N ALA A 87 1.65 3.53 -22.55
CA ALA A 87 2.63 2.48 -22.35
C ALA A 87 2.92 2.25 -20.86
N TYR A 88 3.02 3.32 -20.08
CA TYR A 88 3.27 3.23 -18.65
C TYR A 88 2.08 2.64 -17.88
N ILE A 89 0.83 3.01 -18.22
CA ILE A 89 -0.37 2.39 -17.62
C ILE A 89 -0.36 0.88 -17.80
N ILE A 90 0.00 0.41 -19.01
CA ILE A 90 0.11 -1.03 -19.30
C ILE A 90 1.26 -1.65 -18.51
N ALA A 91 2.42 -1.00 -18.49
CA ALA A 91 3.61 -1.50 -17.80
C ALA A 91 3.39 -1.63 -16.29
N ASP A 92 2.79 -0.62 -15.63
CA ASP A 92 2.50 -0.64 -14.19
C ASP A 92 1.64 -1.85 -13.79
N ASN A 93 0.59 -2.10 -14.56
CA ASN A 93 -0.27 -3.27 -14.35
C ASN A 93 0.46 -4.58 -14.64
N ARG A 94 1.14 -4.68 -15.79
CA ARG A 94 1.76 -5.93 -16.22
C ARG A 94 2.94 -6.33 -15.34
N LEU A 95 3.75 -5.37 -14.88
CA LEU A 95 4.90 -5.66 -14.03
C LEU A 95 4.48 -6.16 -12.65
N ALA A 96 3.38 -5.64 -12.10
CA ALA A 96 2.79 -6.18 -10.88
C ALA A 96 2.28 -7.63 -11.09
N GLU A 97 1.61 -7.90 -12.21
CA GLU A 97 1.13 -9.25 -12.58
C GLU A 97 2.24 -10.28 -12.80
N LEU A 98 3.39 -9.85 -13.30
CA LEU A 98 4.54 -10.74 -13.55
C LEU A 98 5.27 -11.13 -12.26
N SER A 99 4.96 -10.49 -11.14
CA SER A 99 5.54 -10.81 -9.84
C SER A 99 4.82 -12.04 -9.26
N GLY A 100 5.59 -13.01 -8.79
CA GLY A 100 5.07 -14.17 -8.07
C GLY A 100 5.27 -14.04 -6.57
N TRP A 101 4.75 -15.02 -5.84
CA TRP A 101 4.92 -15.14 -4.40
C TRP A 101 5.96 -16.21 -4.06
N ASP A 102 6.76 -15.93 -3.03
CA ASP A 102 7.47 -16.97 -2.27
C ASP A 102 6.48 -17.41 -1.19
N VAL A 103 5.73 -18.48 -1.47
CA VAL A 103 4.51 -18.77 -0.71
C VAL A 103 4.82 -19.29 0.69
N GLU A 104 5.96 -19.98 0.87
CA GLU A 104 6.47 -20.35 2.19
C GLU A 104 6.73 -19.10 3.06
N ARG A 105 7.45 -18.11 2.53
CA ARG A 105 7.68 -16.85 3.26
C ARG A 105 6.40 -16.07 3.49
N LEU A 106 5.52 -16.03 2.50
CA LEU A 106 4.23 -15.37 2.63
C LEU A 106 3.41 -15.99 3.77
N ARG A 107 3.41 -17.33 3.89
CA ARG A 107 2.73 -18.04 4.99
C ARG A 107 3.26 -17.61 6.36
N GLU A 108 4.59 -17.54 6.53
CA GLU A 108 5.20 -17.10 7.79
C GLU A 108 4.78 -15.68 8.18
N GLU A 109 4.75 -14.76 7.21
CA GLU A 109 4.29 -13.38 7.44
C GLU A 109 2.78 -13.34 7.77
N MET A 110 1.95 -14.13 7.08
CA MET A 110 0.52 -14.19 7.36
C MET A 110 0.22 -14.77 8.75
N ASP A 111 0.93 -15.83 9.16
CA ASP A 111 0.83 -16.40 10.51
C ASP A 111 1.24 -15.36 11.58
N PHE A 112 2.31 -14.60 11.32
CA PHE A 112 2.71 -13.52 12.22
C PHE A 112 1.61 -12.47 12.35
N VAL A 113 1.13 -11.91 11.24
CA VAL A 113 0.07 -10.89 11.25
C VAL A 113 -1.19 -11.40 11.97
N TYR A 114 -1.61 -12.63 11.66
CA TYR A 114 -2.77 -13.27 12.29
C TYR A 114 -2.57 -13.42 13.81
N SER A 115 -1.38 -13.84 14.25
CA SER A 115 -1.06 -13.99 15.68
C SER A 115 -1.11 -12.67 16.46
N GLN A 116 -0.94 -11.53 15.78
CA GLN A 116 -1.07 -10.20 16.38
C GLN A 116 -2.53 -9.73 16.47
N GLY A 117 -3.50 -10.54 16.05
CA GLY A 117 -4.91 -10.17 16.01
C GLY A 117 -5.22 -9.09 14.96
N LEU A 118 -4.32 -8.90 14.00
CA LEU A 118 -4.56 -8.05 12.85
C LEU A 118 -5.46 -8.78 11.87
N ASP A 119 -6.29 -8.00 11.21
CA ASP A 119 -7.18 -8.54 10.20
C ASP A 119 -6.49 -8.65 8.83
N LEU A 120 -6.63 -9.83 8.22
CA LEU A 120 -5.99 -10.18 6.96
C LEU A 120 -6.77 -9.67 5.74
N ASP A 121 -8.05 -9.29 5.88
CA ASP A 121 -8.81 -8.64 4.81
C ASP A 121 -8.15 -7.33 4.35
N THR A 122 -7.45 -6.64 5.26
CA THR A 122 -6.69 -5.42 4.94
C THR A 122 -5.46 -5.66 4.04
N LEU A 123 -5.04 -6.92 3.91
CA LEU A 123 -3.93 -7.35 3.07
C LEU A 123 -4.40 -7.84 1.68
N GLY A 124 -5.71 -7.88 1.44
CA GLY A 124 -6.28 -8.42 0.20
C GLY A 124 -6.51 -9.93 0.22
N PHE A 125 -6.38 -10.58 1.38
CA PHE A 125 -6.78 -11.98 1.58
C PHE A 125 -8.19 -12.04 2.18
N ASP A 126 -8.83 -13.21 2.15
CA ASP A 126 -10.04 -13.46 2.94
C ASP A 126 -9.58 -14.04 4.29
N SER A 127 -9.83 -13.32 5.38
CA SER A 127 -9.45 -13.72 6.74
C SER A 127 -9.94 -15.13 7.14
N ASP A 128 -11.04 -15.62 6.57
CA ASP A 128 -11.57 -16.95 6.86
C ASP A 128 -11.00 -18.03 5.94
N ARG A 129 -10.37 -17.65 4.81
CA ARG A 129 -9.93 -18.57 3.75
C ARG A 129 -8.49 -18.37 3.30
N TRP A 130 -7.72 -17.52 3.97
CA TRP A 130 -6.38 -17.15 3.53
C TRP A 130 -5.44 -18.36 3.36
N GLN A 131 -5.60 -19.40 4.17
CA GLN A 131 -4.81 -20.64 4.06
C GLN A 131 -5.10 -21.38 2.75
N GLU A 132 -6.38 -21.50 2.36
CA GLU A 132 -6.80 -22.06 1.08
C GLU A 132 -6.28 -21.19 -0.09
N GLN A 133 -6.37 -19.86 0.06
CA GLN A 133 -5.86 -18.94 -0.96
C GLN A 133 -4.35 -19.04 -1.15
N LEU A 134 -3.57 -19.32 -0.10
CA LEU A 134 -2.15 -19.61 -0.25
C LEU A 134 -1.91 -20.92 -1.00
N GLU A 135 -2.71 -21.96 -0.75
CA GLU A 135 -2.62 -23.23 -1.48
C GLU A 135 -2.94 -23.06 -2.97
N ASP A 136 -3.96 -22.25 -3.31
CA ASP A 136 -4.26 -21.91 -4.71
C ASP A 136 -3.06 -21.22 -5.39
N LEU A 137 -2.35 -20.32 -4.69
CA LEU A 137 -1.13 -19.67 -5.20
C LEU A 137 0.03 -20.65 -5.39
N PHE A 138 0.11 -21.70 -4.57
CA PHE A 138 1.09 -22.78 -4.73
C PHE A 138 0.80 -23.59 -6.01
N ASP A 139 -0.46 -23.97 -6.22
CA ASP A 139 -0.89 -24.86 -7.31
C ASP A 139 -0.87 -24.17 -8.68
N ASP A 140 -1.14 -22.86 -8.75
CA ASP A 140 -1.07 -22.08 -9.99
C ASP A 140 0.37 -21.86 -10.51
N GLY A 141 1.39 -22.39 -9.83
CA GLY A 141 2.78 -22.29 -10.26
C GLY A 141 3.31 -20.85 -10.23
N LEU A 142 2.65 -19.96 -9.48
CA LEU A 142 3.06 -18.57 -9.23
C LEU A 142 4.25 -18.47 -8.26
N GLN A 143 4.86 -19.60 -7.92
CA GLN A 143 6.11 -19.67 -7.16
C GLN A 143 7.25 -19.03 -7.97
N THR A 144 7.72 -17.87 -7.50
CA THR A 144 9.05 -17.40 -7.90
C THR A 144 10.04 -17.87 -6.86
N ARG A 145 10.94 -18.79 -7.23
CA ARG A 145 12.09 -19.14 -6.40
C ARG A 145 12.97 -17.89 -6.30
N ALA A 146 12.80 -17.10 -5.24
CA ALA A 146 13.54 -15.87 -5.04
C ALA A 146 15.04 -16.19 -4.94
N GLN A 147 15.81 -15.92 -5.99
CA GLN A 147 17.26 -15.78 -5.87
C GLN A 147 17.56 -14.39 -5.32
N THR A 148 17.18 -14.16 -4.07
CA THR A 148 17.62 -12.99 -3.30
C THR A 148 18.25 -13.48 -2.01
N ALA A 149 19.28 -14.32 -2.12
CA ALA A 149 20.32 -14.27 -1.12
C ALA A 149 21.04 -12.91 -1.30
N PRO A 150 21.22 -12.10 -0.25
CA PRO A 150 22.23 -11.05 -0.28
C PRO A 150 23.55 -11.69 -0.76
N PRO A 151 24.35 -11.04 -1.63
CA PRO A 151 25.58 -11.68 -2.10
C PRO A 151 26.42 -12.08 -0.89
N GLU A 152 26.60 -13.40 -0.72
CA GLU A 152 27.53 -13.93 0.27
C GLU A 152 28.88 -13.30 -0.05
N ARG A 153 29.43 -12.56 0.91
CA ARG A 153 30.78 -12.07 0.81
C ARG A 153 31.70 -13.29 0.89
N SER A 154 32.07 -13.83 -0.25
CA SER A 154 32.99 -14.95 -0.36
C SER A 154 34.36 -14.54 0.18
N GLU A 155 34.70 -15.02 1.37
CA GLU A 155 36.07 -15.12 1.85
C GLU A 155 36.66 -16.39 1.25
N ASP A 156 37.42 -16.28 0.15
CA ASP A 156 38.66 -17.05 -0.06
C ASP A 156 39.23 -16.87 -1.48
N GLY A 157 40.55 -16.63 -1.55
CA GLY A 157 41.30 -16.66 -2.81
C GLY A 157 42.59 -15.86 -2.84
N MET A 158 43.56 -16.19 -1.98
CA MET A 158 44.96 -15.79 -2.20
C MET A 158 45.59 -16.68 -3.28
N LYS A 159 46.06 -16.09 -4.40
CA LYS A 159 47.42 -16.26 -4.97
C LYS A 159 47.61 -15.58 -6.35
N ASP A 160 48.60 -14.68 -6.36
CA ASP A 160 49.69 -14.46 -7.32
C ASP A 160 49.41 -13.91 -8.74
N GLY A 161 49.66 -12.60 -8.91
CA GLY A 161 50.72 -12.11 -9.82
C GLY A 161 50.34 -11.53 -11.19
N ALA A 162 50.30 -10.18 -11.31
CA ALA A 162 50.99 -9.33 -12.30
C ALA A 162 50.26 -7.97 -12.43
N GLY A 163 50.99 -6.88 -12.20
CA GLY A 163 50.45 -5.55 -11.90
C GLY A 163 49.83 -4.78 -13.06
N ALA A 164 48.71 -4.12 -12.75
CA ALA A 164 48.26 -2.89 -13.39
C ALA A 164 48.23 -1.79 -12.30
N PRO A 165 48.48 -0.51 -12.65
CA PRO A 165 48.60 0.56 -11.66
C PRO A 165 47.29 0.78 -10.91
N ASN A 166 47.41 0.98 -9.60
CA ASN A 166 46.33 1.15 -8.64
C ASN A 166 45.50 2.42 -8.98
N PRO A 167 44.16 2.36 -9.09
CA PRO A 167 43.35 3.58 -9.12
C PRO A 167 43.44 4.30 -7.76
N GLU A 168 43.50 5.62 -7.79
CA GLU A 168 43.63 6.46 -6.60
C GLU A 168 42.56 6.15 -5.54
N PRO A 169 42.89 6.24 -4.23
CA PRO A 169 41.94 5.94 -3.18
C PRO A 169 40.76 6.91 -3.22
N VAL A 170 39.56 6.36 -3.42
CA VAL A 170 38.29 7.06 -3.21
C VAL A 170 38.27 7.58 -1.76
N PRO A 171 37.97 8.87 -1.51
CA PRO A 171 37.94 9.40 -0.16
C PRO A 171 36.91 8.62 0.68
N LYS A 172 37.38 8.08 1.81
CA LYS A 172 36.52 7.41 2.79
C LYS A 172 35.47 8.41 3.27
N ASN A 173 34.20 8.06 3.07
CA ASN A 173 33.08 8.82 3.63
C ASN A 173 33.28 8.88 5.17
N PRO A 174 33.28 10.07 5.80
CA PRO A 174 33.55 10.17 7.22
C PRO A 174 32.49 9.38 8.00
N ALA A 175 32.96 8.59 8.98
CA ALA A 175 32.13 7.80 9.85
C ALA A 175 31.09 8.70 10.53
N ILE A 176 29.81 8.46 10.26
CA ILE A 176 28.72 9.04 11.04
C ILE A 176 28.74 8.33 12.39
N VAL A 177 29.27 9.01 13.40
CA VAL A 177 29.21 8.58 14.80
C VAL A 177 27.73 8.62 15.21
N PRO A 178 27.18 7.56 15.83
CA PRO A 178 25.80 7.58 16.29
C PRO A 178 25.68 8.58 17.45
N GLU A 179 25.12 9.75 17.15
CA GLU A 179 24.69 10.70 18.16
C GLU A 179 23.55 10.06 18.96
N LYS A 180 23.63 10.14 20.29
CA LYS A 180 22.66 9.56 21.22
C LYS A 180 21.23 9.91 20.78
N ALA A 181 20.40 8.89 20.60
CA ALA A 181 18.99 9.02 20.29
C ALA A 181 18.32 9.98 21.29
N GLN A 182 18.02 11.20 20.84
CA GLN A 182 17.03 12.04 21.48
C GLN A 182 15.67 11.48 21.07
N GLU A 183 14.81 11.24 22.05
CA GLU A 183 13.42 10.84 21.82
C GLU A 183 12.79 11.78 20.78
N PRO A 184 12.17 11.24 19.71
CA PRO A 184 11.62 12.08 18.66
C PRO A 184 10.49 12.92 19.25
N LYS A 185 10.73 14.23 19.36
CA LYS A 185 9.69 15.22 19.63
C LYS A 185 8.64 15.09 18.53
N SER A 186 7.41 14.80 18.95
CA SER A 186 6.20 14.78 18.12
C SER A 186 6.17 16.00 17.19
N THR A 187 6.59 15.80 15.95
CA THR A 187 6.33 16.73 14.87
C THR A 187 5.02 16.25 14.26
N GLY A 188 3.94 16.93 14.65
CA GLY A 188 2.60 16.68 14.17
C GLY A 188 2.53 16.83 12.66
N LEU A 189 2.79 15.73 11.95
CA LEU A 189 2.24 15.52 10.62
C LEU A 189 0.72 15.35 10.83
N PRO A 190 -0.12 16.09 10.09
CA PRO A 190 -1.55 15.92 10.19
C PRO A 190 -1.88 14.49 9.78
N VAL A 191 -2.42 13.72 10.73
CA VAL A 191 -3.05 12.41 10.48
C VAL A 191 -4.08 12.66 9.37
N PRO A 192 -3.89 12.12 8.15
CA PRO A 192 -4.73 12.52 7.03
C PRO A 192 -6.08 11.82 7.16
N LEU A 193 -7.12 12.61 7.47
CA LEU A 193 -8.56 12.36 7.26
C LEU A 193 -8.91 10.88 7.03
N LEU A 194 -8.67 10.08 8.08
CA LEU A 194 -9.50 8.91 8.33
C LEU A 194 -10.89 9.45 8.64
N ILE A 195 -11.92 8.61 8.51
CA ILE A 195 -13.24 8.91 9.07
C ILE A 195 -13.01 9.46 10.49
N ASP A 196 -13.14 10.78 10.65
CA ASP A 196 -12.67 11.46 11.85
C ASP A 196 -13.47 10.83 13.01
N ASN A 197 -12.77 10.10 13.90
CA ASN A 197 -13.32 9.46 15.10
C ASN A 197 -14.11 8.14 14.93
N CYS A 198 -13.73 7.22 14.03
CA CYS A 198 -14.20 5.83 14.08
C CYS A 198 -13.25 4.93 14.89
N PRO A 199 -13.62 4.44 16.09
CA PRO A 199 -12.79 3.49 16.83
C PRO A 199 -12.64 2.17 16.07
N ARG A 200 -11.41 1.66 16.00
CA ARG A 200 -11.08 0.38 15.34
C ARG A 200 -12.02 -0.79 15.69
N PRO A 201 -12.43 -1.01 16.97
CA PRO A 201 -13.36 -2.08 17.30
C PRO A 201 -14.75 -1.92 16.66
N VAL A 202 -15.22 -0.69 16.48
CA VAL A 202 -16.52 -0.38 15.86
C VAL A 202 -16.47 -0.70 14.37
N TYR A 203 -15.41 -0.27 13.69
CA TYR A 203 -15.19 -0.58 12.28
C TYR A 203 -15.08 -2.09 12.04
N GLN A 204 -14.32 -2.80 12.89
CA GLN A 204 -14.19 -4.26 12.82
C GLN A 204 -15.54 -4.95 13.00
N ALA A 205 -16.32 -4.57 14.03
CA ALA A 205 -17.63 -5.15 14.28
C ALA A 205 -18.63 -4.91 13.13
N PHE A 206 -18.63 -3.70 12.56
CA PHE A 206 -19.45 -3.37 11.40
C PHE A 206 -19.09 -4.25 10.20
N ARG A 207 -17.79 -4.37 9.91
CA ARG A 207 -17.32 -5.17 8.78
C ARG A 207 -17.59 -6.66 8.97
N ASP A 208 -17.39 -7.20 10.17
CA ASP A 208 -17.71 -8.60 10.49
C ASP A 208 -19.21 -8.88 10.33
N ALA A 209 -20.06 -7.95 10.78
CA ALA A 209 -21.51 -8.03 10.58
C ALA A 209 -21.87 -7.98 9.10
N LYS A 210 -21.25 -7.09 8.31
CA LYS A 210 -21.42 -7.01 6.86
C LYS A 210 -21.05 -8.32 6.18
N ARG A 211 -19.90 -8.90 6.53
CA ARG A 211 -19.42 -10.18 5.98
C ARG A 211 -20.42 -11.30 6.26
N LYS A 212 -20.87 -11.44 7.52
CA LYS A 212 -21.86 -12.44 7.92
C LYS A 212 -23.21 -12.28 7.22
N LEU A 213 -23.64 -11.04 6.99
CA LEU A 213 -24.95 -10.71 6.42
C LEU A 213 -24.93 -10.52 4.90
N LYS A 214 -23.76 -10.62 4.25
CA LYS A 214 -23.55 -10.34 2.82
C LYS A 214 -24.12 -8.99 2.37
N LEU A 215 -23.99 -7.97 3.23
CA LEU A 215 -24.49 -6.63 2.94
C LEU A 215 -23.53 -5.89 2.00
N LYS A 216 -24.06 -5.02 1.14
CA LYS A 216 -23.24 -4.05 0.41
C LYS A 216 -22.68 -3.00 1.36
N TYR A 217 -21.49 -2.45 1.05
CA TYR A 217 -20.92 -1.38 1.87
C TYR A 217 -21.85 -0.15 1.76
N ASP A 218 -22.44 0.25 2.88
CA ASP A 218 -23.26 1.46 2.98
C ASP A 218 -22.65 2.35 4.06
N TYR A 219 -21.91 3.36 3.61
CA TYR A 219 -21.22 4.29 4.52
C TYR A 219 -22.19 5.23 5.21
N GLU A 220 -23.42 5.43 4.71
CA GLU A 220 -24.42 6.13 5.53
C GLU A 220 -24.79 5.32 6.77
N VAL A 221 -24.84 3.99 6.64
CA VAL A 221 -25.09 3.10 7.78
C VAL A 221 -23.87 3.07 8.70
N LEU A 222 -22.65 3.02 8.17
CA LEU A 222 -21.43 3.09 8.97
C LEU A 222 -21.33 4.43 9.72
N ASP A 223 -21.56 5.57 9.06
CA ASP A 223 -21.55 6.89 9.69
C ASP A 223 -22.61 7.02 10.78
N LYS A 224 -23.83 6.50 10.53
CA LYS A 224 -24.91 6.47 11.55
C LYS A 224 -24.52 5.59 12.74
N LEU A 225 -23.85 4.46 12.51
CA LEU A 225 -23.37 3.58 13.57
C LEU A 225 -22.21 4.21 14.34
N ILE A 226 -21.26 4.85 13.67
CA ILE A 226 -20.17 5.59 14.31
C ILE A 226 -20.74 6.70 15.19
N GLY A 227 -21.70 7.49 14.67
CA GLY A 227 -22.42 8.49 15.46
C GLY A 227 -23.09 7.89 16.69
N TYR A 228 -23.86 6.82 16.51
CA TYR A 228 -24.53 6.11 17.61
C TYR A 228 -23.55 5.60 18.69
N PHE A 229 -22.41 5.02 18.29
CA PHE A 229 -21.41 4.53 19.24
C PHE A 229 -20.66 5.67 19.93
N ASN A 230 -20.35 6.75 19.22
CA ASN A 230 -19.74 7.93 19.84
C ASN A 230 -20.67 8.55 20.88
N ASP A 231 -21.97 8.66 20.57
CA ASP A 231 -22.98 9.15 21.52
C ASP A 231 -23.05 8.27 22.79
N LEU A 232 -23.07 6.93 22.64
CA LEU A 232 -23.03 5.98 23.77
C LEU A 232 -21.78 6.15 24.65
N THR A 233 -20.61 6.40 24.05
CA THR A 233 -19.37 6.58 24.83
C THR A 233 -19.29 7.94 25.54
N THR A 234 -20.10 8.93 25.14
CA THR A 234 -20.18 10.23 25.81
C THR A 234 -21.18 10.24 26.98
N GLU A 235 -22.17 9.35 27.00
CA GLU A 235 -23.16 9.26 28.09
C GLU A 235 -22.64 8.52 29.33
N ASP A 236 -21.65 7.63 29.19
CA ASP A 236 -21.02 6.91 30.32
C ASP A 236 -19.88 7.69 31.02
N ALA A 237 -19.62 8.94 30.62
CA ALA A 237 -18.51 9.78 31.11
C ALA A 237 -18.93 10.92 32.08
N THR A 238 -20.19 10.95 32.54
CA THR A 238 -20.70 11.94 33.51
C THR A 238 -21.17 11.35 34.82
#